data_AF-A0A2N2WBL2-F1
#
_entry.id   AF-A0A2N2WBL2-F1
#
_cell.length_a   1.000
_cell.length_b   1.000
_cell.length_c   1.000
_cell.angle_alpha   90.00
_cell.angle_beta   90.00
_cell.angle_gamma   90.00
#
_symmetry.space_group_name_H-M   'P 1'
#
loop_
_entity.id
_entity.type
_entity.pdbx_description
1 polymer ?
#
loop_
_entity_poly.entity_id
_entity_poly.type
_entity_poly.pdbx_seq_one_letter_code
_entity_poly.pdbx_strand_id
1 'polypeptide(L)'
;HYRAVGASGAVSAIVFASIIIQPLSPIRFVFIPVDIPAFIFGGLYLAYSAYMAKRGQDNIGHDAHFWGAVFGIVFTIILKPALFSGFLSQIGKFLGA
;
A
#
# COMPACT_ATOMS: atom_id res chain seq x y z
N HIS A 1 2.59 13.47 25.09
CA HIS A 1 1.68 13.60 23.94
C HIS A 1 2.48 13.49 22.65
N TYR A 2 2.41 12.37 21.93
CA TYR A 2 3.01 12.22 20.61
C TYR A 2 2.00 12.70 19.57
N ARG A 3 2.29 13.83 18.90
CA ARG A 3 1.48 14.38 17.80
C ARG A 3 2.28 14.24 16.51
N ALA A 4 2.40 13.02 15.99
CA ALA A 4 2.84 12.84 14.62
C ALA A 4 1.66 13.16 13.70
N VAL A 5 1.51 14.44 13.33
CA VAL A 5 0.59 14.89 12.27
C VAL A 5 1.34 14.71 10.93
N GLY A 6 1.67 13.46 10.60
CA GLY A 6 2.57 13.15 9.48
C GLY A 6 1.81 13.05 8.15
N ALA A 7 2.16 13.91 7.20
CA ALA A 7 1.69 13.81 5.81
C ALA A 7 1.95 12.42 5.19
N SER A 8 2.94 11.66 5.70
CA SER A 8 3.29 10.33 5.21
C SER A 8 2.18 9.29 5.36
N GLY A 9 1.30 9.42 6.35
CA GLY A 9 0.09 8.58 6.44
C GLY A 9 -0.88 8.86 5.30
N ALA A 10 -1.09 10.14 4.96
CA ALA A 10 -1.91 10.54 3.82
C ALA A 10 -1.29 10.12 2.48
N VAL A 11 0.05 10.24 2.34
CA VAL A 11 0.77 9.71 1.17
C VAL A 11 0.57 8.20 1.06
N SER A 12 0.67 7.45 2.17
CA SER A 12 0.40 6.01 2.19
C SER A 12 -1.03 5.70 1.73
N ALA A 13 -2.02 6.49 2.16
CA ALA A 13 -3.40 6.34 1.71
C ALA A 13 -3.55 6.51 0.19
N ILE A 14 -2.92 7.52 -0.40
CA ILE A 14 -2.96 7.78 -1.85
C ILE A 14 -2.25 6.66 -2.62
N VAL A 15 -1.09 6.20 -2.15
CA VAL A 15 -0.36 5.08 -2.76
C VAL A 15 -1.22 3.82 -2.76
N PHE A 16 -1.85 3.48 -1.64
CA PHE A 16 -2.69 2.29 -1.55
C PHE A 16 -4.02 2.41 -2.28
N ALA A 17 -4.59 3.61 -2.39
CA ALA A 17 -5.69 3.87 -3.32
C ALA A 17 -5.28 3.58 -4.77
N SER A 18 -4.09 4.01 -5.18
CA SER A 18 -3.56 3.73 -6.53
C SER A 18 -3.34 2.25 -6.79
N ILE A 19 -2.90 1.48 -5.77
CA ILE A 19 -2.74 0.02 -5.85
C ILE A 19 -4.09 -0.67 -6.10
N ILE A 20 -5.17 -0.23 -5.44
CA ILE A 20 -6.51 -0.77 -5.70
C ILE A 20 -6.98 -0.46 -7.13
N ILE A 21 -6.66 0.72 -7.65
CA ILE A 21 -7.08 1.15 -9.00
C ILE A 21 -6.25 0.45 -10.10
N GLN A 22 -4.93 0.32 -9.91
CA GLN A 22 -3.97 -0.20 -10.87
C GLN A 22 -2.98 -1.19 -10.22
N PRO A 23 -3.43 -2.40 -9.82
CA PRO A 23 -2.61 -3.35 -9.07
C PRO A 23 -1.37 -3.85 -9.80
N LEU A 24 -1.40 -3.86 -11.13
CA LEU A 24 -0.29 -4.34 -11.96
C LEU A 24 0.64 -3.21 -12.43
N SER A 25 0.39 -1.96 -12.00
CA SER A 25 1.31 -0.86 -12.32
C SER A 25 2.71 -1.16 -11.75
N PRO A 26 3.79 -0.87 -12.50
CA PRO A 26 5.14 -1.16 -12.04
C PRO A 26 5.58 -0.16 -10.96
N ILE A 27 6.09 -0.67 -9.85
CA ILE A 27 6.83 0.08 -8.84
C ILE A 27 8.31 -0.29 -8.97
N ARG A 28 9.18 0.72 -9.01
CA ARG A 28 10.63 0.54 -9.10
C ARG A 28 11.37 1.44 -8.14
N PHE A 29 12.50 0.97 -7.65
CA PHE A 29 13.46 1.83 -6.99
C PHE A 29 14.30 2.55 -8.05
N VAL A 30 14.64 3.81 -7.81
CA VAL A 30 15.34 4.67 -8.79
C VAL A 30 16.61 4.04 -9.34
N PHE A 31 17.33 3.26 -8.53
CA PHE A 31 18.61 2.64 -8.88
C PHE A 31 18.54 1.12 -9.11
N ILE A 32 17.37 0.49 -8.96
CA ILE A 32 17.20 -0.95 -9.16
C ILE A 32 16.28 -1.14 -10.37
N PRO A 33 16.80 -1.66 -11.50
CA PRO A 33 16.03 -1.81 -12.74
C PRO A 33 15.14 -3.07 -12.68
N VAL A 34 14.30 -3.17 -11.65
CA VAL A 34 13.34 -4.28 -11.46
C VAL A 34 11.97 -3.69 -11.21
N ASP A 35 11.01 -4.08 -12.05
CA ASP A 35 9.61 -3.69 -11.90
C ASP A 35 8.89 -4.68 -10.98
N ILE A 36 8.32 -4.15 -9.90
CA ILE A 36 7.54 -4.90 -8.93
C ILE A 36 6.07 -4.53 -9.16
N PRO A 37 5.16 -5.48 -9.44
CA PRO A 37 3.74 -5.18 -9.50
C PRO A 37 3.26 -4.51 -8.20
N ALA A 38 2.49 -3.43 -8.33
CA ALA A 38 2.09 -2.60 -7.21
C ALA A 38 1.38 -3.37 -6.09
N PHE A 39 0.59 -4.39 -6.41
CA PHE A 39 -0.06 -5.24 -5.41
C PHE A 39 0.93 -6.07 -4.58
N ILE A 40 2.02 -6.54 -5.18
CA ILE A 40 3.08 -7.27 -4.48
C ILE A 40 3.83 -6.32 -3.56
N PHE A 41 4.24 -5.17 -4.08
CA PHE A 41 4.89 -4.13 -3.28
C PHE A 41 4.01 -3.69 -2.11
N GLY A 42 2.71 -3.46 -2.34
CA GLY A 42 1.75 -3.11 -1.30
C GLY A 42 1.64 -4.16 -0.19
N GLY A 43 1.59 -5.44 -0.55
CA GLY A 43 1.59 -6.53 0.43
C GLY A 43 2.86 -6.56 1.27
N LEU A 44 4.03 -6.44 0.64
CA LEU A 44 5.32 -6.38 1.33
C LEU A 44 5.42 -5.16 2.25
N TYR A 45 4.95 -3.99 1.79
CA TYR A 45 4.93 -2.76 2.56
C TYR A 45 4.08 -2.88 3.83
N LEU A 46 2.86 -3.44 3.72
CA LEU A 46 1.99 -3.65 4.87
C LEU A 46 2.63 -4.61 5.89
N ALA A 47 3.18 -5.73 5.42
CA ALA A 47 3.84 -6.70 6.26
C ALA A 47 5.04 -6.09 7.01
N TYR A 48 5.88 -5.35 6.28
CA TYR A 48 7.04 -4.66 6.86
C TYR A 48 6.62 -3.59 7.87
N SER A 49 5.64 -2.74 7.53
CA SER A 49 5.17 -1.68 8.41
C SER A 49 4.56 -2.23 9.70
N ALA A 50 3.76 -3.30 9.61
CA ALA A 50 3.19 -3.97 10.79
C ALA A 50 4.27 -4.61 11.67
N TYR A 51 5.31 -5.18 11.07
CA TYR A 51 6.43 -5.76 11.78
C TYR A 51 7.26 -4.70 12.51
N MET A 52 7.62 -3.62 11.82
CA MET A 52 8.45 -2.55 12.38
C MET A 52 7.71 -1.70 13.41
N ALA A 53 6.40 -1.52 13.26
CA ALA A 53 5.55 -0.87 14.27
C ALA A 53 5.65 -1.57 15.64
N LYS A 54 5.85 -2.89 15.67
CA LYS A 54 6.04 -3.66 16.92
C LYS A 54 7.47 -3.59 17.46
N ARG A 55 8.47 -3.43 16.59
CA ARG A 55 9.88 -3.38 16.99
C ARG A 55 10.31 -2.02 17.50
N GLY A 56 9.82 -0.93 16.91
CA GLY A 56 10.07 0.44 17.38
C GLY A 56 11.54 0.82 17.52
N GLN A 57 12.43 0.20 16.73
CA GLN A 57 13.89 0.40 16.84
C GLN A 57 14.42 1.60 16.03
N ASP A 58 13.54 2.34 15.36
CA ASP A 58 13.87 3.53 14.58
C ASP A 58 12.92 4.70 14.91
N ASN A 59 13.24 5.89 14.40
CA ASN A 59 12.42 7.09 14.58
C ASN A 59 11.38 7.24 13.46
N ILE A 60 10.83 6.14 12.93
CA ILE A 60 9.87 6.13 11.82
C ILE A 60 8.47 5.76 12.33
N GLY A 61 7.46 6.52 11.88
CA GLY A 61 6.05 6.30 12.22
C GLY A 61 5.39 5.14 11.47
N HIS A 62 5.89 3.92 11.64
CA HIS A 62 5.40 2.72 10.92
C HIS A 62 3.90 2.44 11.15
N ASP A 63 3.39 2.72 12.35
CA ASP A 63 1.96 2.58 12.66
C ASP A 63 1.09 3.55 11.85
N ALA A 64 1.50 4.82 11.74
CA ALA A 64 0.79 5.82 10.94
C ALA A 64 0.81 5.49 9.44
N HIS A 65 1.93 4.93 8.95
CA HIS A 65 2.05 4.44 7.57
C HIS A 65 1.13 3.26 7.29
N PHE A 66 1.09 2.28 8.20
CA PHE A 66 0.24 1.10 8.08
C PHE A 66 -1.25 1.48 8.07
N TRP A 67 -1.70 2.26 9.05
CA TRP A 67 -3.11 2.67 9.12
C TRP A 67 -3.50 3.64 7.99
N GLY A 68 -2.59 4.50 7.53
CA GLY A 68 -2.80 5.30 6.33
C GLY A 68 -3.03 4.43 5.08
N ALA A 69 -2.21 3.40 4.88
CA ALA A 69 -2.36 2.43 3.80
C ALA A 69 -3.70 1.66 3.88
N VAL A 70 -4.05 1.14 5.06
CA VAL A 70 -5.32 0.45 5.29
C VAL A 70 -6.52 1.36 5.01
N PHE A 71 -6.46 2.61 5.50
CA PHE A 71 -7.48 3.61 5.22
C PHE A 71 -7.63 3.85 3.71
N GLY A 72 -6.50 4.02 2.98
CA GLY A 72 -6.50 4.19 1.53
C GLY A 72 -7.21 3.05 0.79
N ILE A 73 -6.94 1.80 1.18
CA ILE A 73 -7.63 0.61 0.63
C ILE A 73 -9.13 0.70 0.91
N VAL A 74 -9.51 0.79 2.18
CA VAL A 74 -10.90 0.69 2.62
C VAL A 74 -11.74 1.83 2.05
N PHE A 75 -11.24 3.07 2.15
CA PHE A 75 -11.93 4.25 1.64
C PHE A 75 -12.14 4.18 0.12
N THR A 76 -11.13 3.76 -0.64
CA THR A 76 -11.23 3.61 -2.09
C THR A 76 -12.28 2.57 -2.49
N ILE A 77 -12.31 1.44 -1.79
CA ILE A 77 -13.30 0.37 -2.03
C ILE A 77 -14.71 0.85 -1.67
N ILE A 78 -14.88 1.56 -0.54
CA ILE A 78 -16.18 2.10 -0.13
C ILE A 78 -16.70 3.11 -1.17
N LEU A 79 -15.86 4.00 -1.68
CA LEU A 79 -16.25 4.98 -2.69
C LEU A 79 -16.63 4.35 -4.02
N LYS A 80 -15.93 3.28 -4.44
CA LYS A 80 -16.20 2.60 -5.70
C LYS A 80 -15.98 1.08 -5.56
N PRO A 81 -16.98 0.33 -5.08
CA PRO A 81 -16.85 -1.12 -4.83
C PRO A 81 -16.41 -1.94 -6.05
N ALA A 82 -16.78 -1.50 -7.26
CA ALA A 82 -16.35 -2.13 -8.51
C ALA A 82 -14.82 -2.14 -8.73
N LEU A 83 -14.07 -1.26 -8.05
CA LEU A 83 -12.60 -1.33 -8.10
C LEU A 83 -12.06 -2.59 -7.43
N PHE A 84 -12.74 -3.12 -6.40
CA PHE A 84 -12.29 -4.34 -5.74
C PHE A 84 -12.44 -5.58 -6.65
N SER A 85 -13.56 -5.71 -7.36
CA SER A 85 -13.72 -6.79 -8.33
C SER A 85 -12.75 -6.65 -9.50
N GLY A 86 -12.50 -5.42 -9.98
CA GLY A 86 -11.49 -5.13 -10.99
C GLY A 86 -10.07 -5.47 -10.52
N PHE A 87 -9.75 -5.18 -9.25
CA PHE A 87 -8.49 -5.53 -8.62
C PHE A 87 -8.27 -7.05 -8.59
N LEU A 88 -9.27 -7.80 -8.09
CA LEU A 88 -9.22 -9.27 -8.05
C LEU A 88 -9.10 -9.89 -9.44
N SER A 89 -9.83 -9.36 -10.43
CA SER A 89 -9.76 -9.84 -11.82
C SER A 89 -8.36 -9.66 -12.42
N GLN A 90 -7.73 -8.50 -12.21
CA GLN A 90 -6.38 -8.23 -12.70
C GLN A 90 -5.34 -9.15 -12.05
N ILE A 91 -5.41 -9.34 -10.73
CA ILE A 91 -4.50 -10.25 -10.01
C ILE A 91 -4.73 -11.70 -10.44
N GLY A 92 -5.99 -12.13 -10.59
CA GLY A 92 -6.31 -13.49 -11.04
C GLY A 92 -5.74 -13.79 -12.43
N LYS A 93 -5.84 -12.83 -13.37
CA LYS A 93 -5.22 -12.96 -14.70
C LYS A 93 -3.70 -13.00 -14.62
N PHE A 94 -3.09 -12.20 -13.76
CA PHE A 94 -1.63 -12.18 -13.58
C PHE A 94 -1.09 -13.50 -13.00
N LEU A 95 -1.80 -14.10 -12.04
CA LEU A 95 -1.38 -15.36 -11.39
C LEU A 95 -1.69 -16.61 -12.22
N GLY A 96 -2.68 -16.53 -13.11
CA GLY A 96 -3.06 -17.64 -13.99
C GLY A 96 -2.41 -17.61 -15.38
N ALA A 97 -1.61 -16.58 -15.68
CA ALA A 97 -0.75 -16.50 -16.86
C ALA A 97 0.60 -17.18 -16.59
#